data_AF-A0A933YV35-F1
#
_entry.id   AF-A0A933YV35-F1
#
_cell.length_a   1.000
_cell.length_b   1.000
_cell.length_c   1.000
_cell.angle_alpha   90.00
_cell.angle_beta   90.00
_cell.angle_gamma   90.00
#
_symmetry.space_group_name_H-M   'P 1'
#
loop_
_entity.id
_entity.type
_entity.pdbx_description
1 polymer ?
#
loop_
_entity_poly.entity_id
_entity_poly.type
_entity_poly.pdbx_seq_one_letter_code
_entity_poly.pdbx_strand_id
1 'polypeptide(L)'
;MGEAADKEKELSDIELCYKAMGLSFSDNPEQVEKTYRKLKDEYTRGMRSSDQAERTAATENLKQLEELFTTITGSMIYKDYAREYEKYKEIKASEMSERQKKKAEQAAVKEELVKCPYCHKLIAPKLKVCLYCRGKILTPMEKLMEQMFSTKYLVVAGIFVLLVVAAVVLSLNPDLLKR
;
A
#
# COMPACT_ATOMS: atom_id res chain seq x y z
N MET A 1 6.04 -51.62 -16.37
CA MET A 1 5.63 -51.69 -14.95
C MET A 1 6.75 -51.35 -13.96
N GLY A 2 8.04 -51.24 -14.36
CA GLY A 2 9.14 -50.84 -13.46
C GLY A 2 9.25 -49.33 -13.17
N GLU A 3 9.04 -48.47 -14.17
CA GLU A 3 9.30 -47.02 -14.03
C GLU A 3 8.44 -46.28 -13.00
N ALA A 4 7.22 -46.77 -12.70
CA ALA A 4 6.36 -46.13 -11.71
C ALA A 4 6.82 -46.43 -10.27
N ALA A 5 7.24 -47.68 -10.03
CA ALA A 5 7.74 -48.12 -8.72
C ALA A 5 9.09 -47.48 -8.39
N ASP A 6 9.94 -47.24 -9.39
CA ASP A 6 11.23 -46.58 -9.20
C ASP A 6 11.05 -45.08 -8.87
N LYS A 7 10.09 -44.41 -9.49
CA LYS A 7 9.76 -43.00 -9.19
C LYS A 7 9.18 -42.81 -7.79
N GLU A 8 8.32 -43.72 -7.34
CA GLU A 8 7.75 -43.67 -5.97
C GLU A 8 8.82 -43.85 -4.90
N LYS A 9 9.80 -44.74 -5.14
CA LYS A 9 10.95 -44.90 -4.24
C LYS A 9 11.84 -43.66 -4.21
N GLU A 10 12.16 -43.09 -5.36
CA GLU A 10 12.96 -41.86 -5.46
C GLU A 10 12.29 -40.69 -4.71
N LEU A 11 10.97 -40.54 -4.85
CA LEU A 11 10.15 -39.57 -4.11
C LEU A 11 10.27 -39.77 -2.59
N SER A 12 10.10 -41.01 -2.12
CA SER A 12 10.21 -41.37 -0.70
C SER A 12 11.61 -41.07 -0.15
N ASP A 13 12.66 -41.36 -0.93
CA ASP A 13 14.04 -41.13 -0.52
C ASP A 13 14.38 -39.64 -0.43
N ILE A 14 13.85 -38.82 -1.35
CA ILE A 14 14.01 -37.37 -1.30
C ILE A 14 13.23 -36.79 -0.12
N GLU A 15 12.00 -37.24 0.13
CA GLU A 15 11.19 -36.78 1.27
C GLU A 15 11.89 -37.07 2.61
N LEU A 16 12.54 -38.24 2.71
CA LEU A 16 13.39 -38.58 3.86
C LEU A 16 14.57 -37.61 4.01
N CYS A 17 15.20 -37.19 2.90
CA CYS A 17 16.28 -36.20 2.94
C CYS A 17 15.80 -34.85 3.46
N TYR A 18 14.62 -34.38 3.03
CA TYR A 18 14.01 -33.16 3.56
C TYR A 18 13.79 -33.26 5.07
N LYS A 19 13.17 -34.35 5.53
CA LYS A 19 12.92 -34.59 6.95
C LYS A 19 14.20 -34.65 7.78
N ALA A 20 15.25 -35.28 7.26
CA ALA A 20 16.56 -35.36 7.92
C ALA A 20 17.20 -33.98 8.10
N MET A 21 16.97 -33.04 7.18
CA MET A 21 17.39 -31.64 7.30
C MET A 21 16.45 -30.78 8.17
N GLY A 22 15.35 -31.34 8.67
CA GLY A 22 14.32 -30.61 9.42
C GLY A 22 13.42 -29.74 8.53
N LEU A 23 13.28 -30.09 7.26
CA LEU A 23 12.47 -29.38 6.26
C LEU A 23 11.19 -30.17 5.93
N SER A 24 10.18 -29.45 5.47
CA SER A 24 9.02 -30.03 4.79
C SER A 24 9.30 -30.16 3.29
N PHE A 25 8.76 -31.19 2.65
CA PHE A 25 8.85 -31.36 1.19
C PHE A 25 8.19 -30.21 0.41
N SER A 26 7.30 -29.45 1.07
CA SER A 26 6.64 -28.26 0.52
C SER A 26 7.44 -26.97 0.69
N ASP A 27 8.59 -27.02 1.36
CA ASP A 27 9.40 -25.82 1.63
C ASP A 27 10.01 -25.28 0.34
N ASN A 28 10.02 -23.96 0.21
CA ASN A 28 10.54 -23.32 -1.00
C ASN A 28 12.07 -23.44 -1.10
N PRO A 29 12.65 -23.32 -2.31
CA PRO A 29 14.11 -23.43 -2.52
C PRO A 29 14.93 -22.50 -1.63
N GLU A 30 14.42 -21.29 -1.34
CA GLU A 30 15.08 -20.32 -0.46
C GLU A 30 15.13 -20.83 0.99
N GLN A 31 14.09 -21.51 1.48
CA GLN A 31 14.07 -22.13 2.80
C GLN A 31 15.03 -23.32 2.88
N VAL A 32 15.12 -24.13 1.83
CA VAL A 32 16.08 -25.24 1.73
C VAL A 32 17.51 -24.71 1.82
N GLU A 33 17.86 -23.72 1.01
CA GLU A 33 19.17 -23.08 1.05
C GLU A 33 19.47 -22.40 2.39
N LYS A 34 18.49 -21.70 2.96
CA LYS A 34 18.65 -21.01 4.24
C LYS A 34 18.95 -21.99 5.36
N THR A 35 18.25 -23.11 5.39
CA THR A 35 18.44 -24.16 6.40
C THR A 35 19.78 -24.85 6.22
N TYR A 36 20.17 -25.16 4.99
CA TYR A 36 21.50 -25.66 4.67
C TYR A 36 22.60 -24.73 5.19
N ARG A 37 22.53 -23.42 4.87
CA ARG A 37 23.53 -22.44 5.33
C ARG A 37 23.60 -22.37 6.85
N LYS A 38 22.44 -22.36 7.53
CA LYS A 38 22.37 -22.34 8.99
C LYS A 38 23.05 -23.56 9.61
N LEU A 39 22.70 -24.77 9.16
CA LEU A 39 23.30 -26.01 9.66
C LEU A 39 24.79 -26.09 9.34
N LYS A 40 25.20 -25.64 8.15
CA LYS A 40 26.60 -25.55 7.75
C LYS A 40 27.40 -24.64 8.67
N ASP A 41 26.86 -23.47 9.03
CA ASP A 41 27.51 -22.54 9.94
C ASP A 41 27.61 -23.12 11.37
N GLU A 42 26.59 -23.85 11.83
CA GLU A 42 26.59 -24.54 13.13
C GLU A 42 27.67 -25.62 13.18
N TYR A 43 27.75 -26.51 12.19
CA TYR A 43 28.80 -27.53 12.13
C TYR A 43 30.20 -26.93 11.94
N THR A 44 30.32 -25.86 11.13
CA THR A 44 31.59 -25.14 10.96
C THR A 44 32.07 -24.52 12.27
N ARG A 45 31.15 -24.07 13.13
CA ARG A 45 31.48 -23.62 14.48
C ARG A 45 31.89 -24.78 15.38
N GLY A 46 31.19 -25.91 15.32
CA GLY A 46 31.53 -27.14 16.05
C GLY A 46 32.94 -27.64 15.75
N MET A 47 33.41 -27.49 14.50
CA MET A 47 34.79 -27.82 14.12
C MET A 47 35.88 -26.97 14.82
N ARG A 48 35.50 -25.85 15.46
CA ARG A 48 36.40 -25.00 16.25
C ARG A 48 36.36 -25.31 17.74
N SER A 49 35.61 -26.33 18.16
CA SER A 49 35.54 -26.75 19.57
C SER A 49 36.91 -27.23 20.06
N SER A 50 37.15 -27.06 21.36
CA SER A 50 38.31 -27.63 22.05
C SER A 50 38.22 -29.16 22.18
N ASP A 51 37.02 -29.72 22.16
CA ASP A 51 36.80 -31.17 22.23
C ASP A 51 37.08 -31.84 20.87
N GLN A 52 37.90 -32.88 20.88
CA GLN A 52 38.20 -33.66 19.68
C GLN A 52 36.99 -34.46 19.19
N ALA A 53 36.18 -35.00 20.10
CA ALA A 53 34.99 -35.79 19.74
C ALA A 53 33.94 -34.91 19.03
N GLU A 54 33.71 -33.70 19.55
CA GLU A 54 32.81 -32.72 18.92
C GLU A 54 33.32 -32.29 17.54
N ARG A 55 34.62 -32.07 17.36
CA ARG A 55 35.19 -31.73 16.06
C ARG A 55 34.97 -32.83 15.03
N THR A 56 35.24 -34.09 15.39
CA THR A 56 35.03 -35.22 14.48
C THR A 56 33.56 -35.40 14.13
N ALA A 57 32.66 -35.30 15.11
CA ALA A 57 31.22 -35.38 14.87
C ALA A 57 30.73 -34.23 13.98
N ALA A 58 31.22 -33.00 14.19
CA ALA A 58 30.88 -31.85 13.36
C ALA A 58 31.35 -32.01 11.91
N THR A 59 32.54 -32.57 11.68
CA THR A 59 33.04 -32.85 10.33
C THR A 59 32.20 -33.92 9.63
N GLU A 60 31.84 -34.99 10.32
CA GLU A 60 31.02 -36.06 9.75
C GLU A 60 29.59 -35.59 9.44
N ASN A 61 28.97 -34.85 10.37
CA ASN A 61 27.65 -34.28 10.18
C ASN A 61 27.63 -33.25 9.02
N LEU A 62 28.71 -32.47 8.85
CA LEU A 62 28.82 -31.55 7.72
C LEU A 62 28.84 -32.30 6.39
N LYS A 63 29.57 -33.42 6.31
CA LYS A 63 29.61 -34.25 5.11
C LYS A 63 28.22 -34.84 4.79
N GLN A 64 27.53 -35.38 5.79
CA GLN A 64 26.17 -35.89 5.63
C GLN A 64 25.19 -34.78 5.19
N LEU A 65 25.31 -33.57 5.75
CA LEU A 65 24.50 -32.43 5.35
C LEU A 65 24.73 -32.06 3.87
N GLU A 66 25.97 -32.09 3.39
CA GLU A 66 26.31 -31.81 1.99
C GLU A 66 25.76 -32.89 1.05
N GLU A 67 25.80 -34.16 1.46
CA GLU A 67 25.19 -35.26 0.70
C GLU A 67 23.67 -35.11 0.62
N LEU A 68 22.99 -34.83 1.74
CA LEU A 68 21.53 -34.61 1.77
C LEU A 68 21.12 -33.43 0.88
N PHE A 69 21.82 -32.30 0.99
CA PHE A 69 21.56 -31.11 0.19
C PHE A 69 21.79 -31.38 -1.30
N THR A 70 22.84 -32.12 -1.65
CA THR A 70 23.13 -32.49 -3.05
C THR A 70 22.07 -33.44 -3.60
N THR A 71 21.57 -34.39 -2.82
CA THR A 71 20.48 -35.29 -3.22
C THR A 71 19.19 -34.51 -3.46
N ILE A 72 18.82 -33.61 -2.54
CA ILE A 72 17.63 -32.75 -2.70
C ILE A 72 17.76 -31.90 -3.96
N THR A 73 18.84 -31.12 -4.08
CA THR A 73 19.03 -30.17 -5.20
C THR A 73 19.31 -30.85 -6.54
N GLY A 74 19.85 -32.07 -6.51
CA GLY A 74 20.10 -32.90 -7.67
C GLY A 74 18.82 -33.51 -8.27
N SER A 75 17.79 -33.68 -7.44
CA SER A 75 16.52 -34.29 -7.85
C SER A 75 15.80 -33.49 -8.94
N MET A 76 15.12 -34.21 -9.83
CA MET A 76 14.32 -33.58 -10.90
C MET A 76 13.16 -32.77 -10.33
N ILE A 77 12.53 -33.27 -9.26
CA ILE A 77 11.39 -32.62 -8.61
C ILE A 77 11.80 -31.26 -8.05
N TYR A 78 12.93 -31.19 -7.34
CA TYR A 78 13.44 -29.92 -6.84
C TYR A 78 13.78 -28.94 -7.97
N LYS A 79 14.42 -29.42 -9.04
CA LYS A 79 14.78 -28.56 -10.18
C LYS A 79 13.58 -27.97 -10.88
N ASP A 80 12.53 -28.76 -11.08
CA ASP A 80 11.30 -28.29 -11.70
C ASP A 80 10.58 -27.30 -10.77
N TYR A 81 10.49 -27.61 -9.48
CA TYR A 81 9.91 -26.71 -8.49
C TYR A 81 10.69 -25.39 -8.35
N ALA A 82 12.03 -25.45 -8.34
CA ALA A 82 12.88 -24.26 -8.27
C ALA A 82 12.69 -23.34 -9.48
N ARG A 83 12.58 -23.92 -10.68
CA ARG A 83 12.29 -23.17 -11.91
C ARG A 83 10.93 -22.48 -11.86
N GLU A 84 9.91 -23.15 -11.33
CA GLU A 84 8.59 -22.54 -11.15
C GLU A 84 8.61 -21.44 -10.09
N TYR A 85 9.35 -21.65 -9.00
CA TYR A 85 9.50 -20.67 -7.93
C TYR A 85 10.17 -19.38 -8.41
N GLU A 86 11.20 -19.48 -9.26
CA GLU A 86 11.85 -18.31 -9.87
C GLU A 86 10.87 -17.49 -10.71
N LYS A 87 10.07 -18.15 -11.57
CA LYS A 87 9.03 -17.50 -12.35
C LYS A 87 8.01 -16.80 -11.45
N TYR A 88 7.58 -17.45 -10.38
CA TYR A 88 6.66 -16.85 -9.41
C TYR A 88 7.27 -15.60 -8.76
N LYS A 89 8.57 -15.64 -8.41
CA LYS A 89 9.29 -14.51 -7.81
C LYS A 89 9.40 -13.33 -8.77
N GLU A 90 9.68 -13.59 -10.05
CA GLU A 90 9.73 -12.57 -11.09
C GLU A 90 8.36 -11.91 -11.32
N ILE A 91 7.29 -12.70 -11.39
CA ILE A 91 5.92 -12.21 -11.51
C ILE A 91 5.55 -11.36 -10.29
N LYS A 92 5.86 -11.84 -9.08
CA LYS A 92 5.58 -11.09 -7.86
C LYS A 92 6.38 -9.78 -7.79
N ALA A 93 7.64 -9.80 -8.25
CA ALA A 93 8.47 -8.61 -8.31
C ALA A 93 7.94 -7.60 -9.34
N SER A 94 7.51 -8.08 -10.52
CA SER A 94 6.93 -7.22 -11.56
C SER A 94 5.61 -6.61 -11.10
N GLU A 95 4.71 -7.38 -10.48
CA GLU A 95 3.47 -6.87 -9.88
C GLU A 95 3.73 -5.81 -8.80
N MET A 96 4.73 -6.03 -7.93
CA MET A 96 5.10 -5.05 -6.91
C MET A 96 5.66 -3.77 -7.53
N SER A 97 6.45 -3.88 -8.61
CA SER A 97 6.97 -2.73 -9.35
C SER A 97 5.85 -1.95 -10.05
N GLU A 98 4.85 -2.63 -10.61
CA GLU A 98 3.68 -1.99 -11.23
C GLU A 98 2.80 -1.31 -10.19
N ARG A 99 2.60 -1.93 -9.02
CA ARG A 99 1.88 -1.31 -7.91
C ARG A 99 2.59 -0.06 -7.41
N GLN A 100 3.92 -0.05 -7.37
CA GLN A 100 4.70 1.14 -7.01
C GLN A 100 4.57 2.25 -8.07
N LYS A 101 4.62 1.91 -9.36
CA LYS A 101 4.37 2.87 -10.45
C LYS A 101 2.97 3.50 -10.35
N LYS A 102 1.93 2.68 -10.17
CA LYS A 102 0.55 3.18 -9.98
C LYS A 102 0.41 4.08 -8.75
N LYS A 103 1.09 3.77 -7.64
CA LYS A 103 1.11 4.63 -6.46
C LYS A 103 1.87 5.94 -6.68
N ALA A 104 2.97 5.91 -7.43
CA ALA A 104 3.72 7.12 -7.79
C ALA A 104 2.91 8.03 -8.74
N GLU A 105 2.17 7.45 -9.69
CA GLU A 105 1.26 8.18 -10.57
C GLU A 105 0.07 8.79 -9.79
N GLN A 106 -0.48 8.08 -8.81
CA GLN A 106 -1.54 8.62 -7.94
C GLN A 106 -1.04 9.72 -6.98
N ALA A 107 0.20 9.64 -6.52
CA ALA A 107 0.79 10.67 -5.65
C ALA A 107 1.11 11.99 -6.39
N ALA A 108 1.02 12.01 -7.73
CA ALA A 108 1.25 13.21 -8.53
C ALA A 108 0.04 14.18 -8.57
N VAL A 109 -1.10 13.84 -7.95
CA VAL A 109 -2.20 14.80 -7.74
C VAL A 109 -1.86 15.65 -6.51
N LYS A 110 -0.95 16.61 -6.68
CA LYS A 110 -0.74 17.69 -5.71
C LYS A 110 -2.01 18.53 -5.68
N GLU A 111 -2.94 18.23 -4.76
CA GLU A 111 -4.01 19.17 -4.45
C GLU A 111 -3.35 20.48 -3.99
N GLU A 112 -3.52 21.56 -4.77
CA GLU A 112 -2.95 22.87 -4.46
C GLU A 112 -3.47 23.35 -3.11
N LEU A 113 -2.57 23.49 -2.14
CA LEU A 113 -2.90 24.02 -0.82
C LEU A 113 -3.20 25.53 -0.95
N VAL A 114 -4.34 25.95 -0.43
CA VAL A 114 -4.80 27.33 -0.47
C VAL A 114 -4.49 28.02 0.86
N LYS A 115 -4.23 29.33 0.87
CA LYS A 115 -4.06 30.09 2.12
C LYS A 115 -5.42 30.42 2.73
N CYS A 116 -5.57 30.19 4.03
CA CYS A 116 -6.76 30.58 4.79
C CYS A 116 -6.94 32.12 4.76
N PRO A 117 -8.14 32.65 4.48
CA PRO A 117 -8.38 34.09 4.38
C PRO A 117 -8.30 34.83 5.74
N TYR A 118 -8.35 34.11 6.87
CA TYR A 118 -8.33 34.73 8.21
C TYR A 118 -6.96 34.65 8.89
N CYS A 119 -6.24 33.54 8.71
CA CYS A 119 -4.96 33.30 9.41
C CYS A 119 -3.79 33.03 8.45
N HIS A 120 -4.03 33.08 7.14
CA HIS A 120 -3.03 32.90 6.07
C HIS A 120 -2.27 31.56 6.08
N LYS A 121 -2.62 30.61 6.94
CA LYS A 121 -2.06 29.26 6.96
C LYS A 121 -2.57 28.42 5.80
N LEU A 122 -1.71 27.53 5.30
CA LEU A 122 -2.03 26.61 4.20
C LEU A 122 -3.05 25.56 4.66
N ILE A 123 -4.09 25.39 3.86
CA ILE A 123 -5.22 24.50 4.10
C ILE A 123 -5.61 23.80 2.79
N ALA A 124 -6.21 22.62 2.89
CA ALA A 124 -6.75 21.96 1.72
C ALA A 124 -8.00 22.71 1.20
N PRO A 125 -8.20 22.82 -0.13
CA PRO A 125 -9.26 23.64 -0.73
C PRO A 125 -10.68 23.21 -0.37
N LYS A 126 -10.87 21.97 0.10
CA LYS A 126 -12.18 21.40 0.45
C LYS A 126 -12.61 21.64 1.90
N LEU A 127 -11.80 22.31 2.73
CA LEU A 127 -12.17 22.57 4.13
C LEU A 127 -13.13 23.76 4.27
N LYS A 128 -14.34 23.48 4.76
CA LYS A 128 -15.34 24.51 5.14
C LYS A 128 -14.97 25.31 6.40
N VAL A 129 -14.08 24.78 7.23
CA VAL A 129 -13.62 25.40 8.47
C VAL A 129 -12.11 25.29 8.57
N CYS A 130 -11.43 26.40 8.90
CA CYS A 130 -10.00 26.38 9.10
C CYS A 130 -9.65 25.59 10.37
N LEU A 131 -8.78 24.59 10.26
CA LEU A 131 -8.32 23.82 11.42
C LEU A 131 -7.53 24.64 12.44
N TYR A 132 -6.92 25.76 12.01
CA TYR A 132 -6.07 26.57 12.87
C TYR A 132 -6.82 27.69 13.60
N CYS A 133 -7.63 28.47 12.88
CA CYS A 133 -8.34 29.61 13.47
C CYS A 133 -9.83 29.33 13.70
N ARG A 134 -10.33 28.15 13.33
CA ARG A 134 -11.76 27.77 13.37
C ARG A 134 -12.69 28.72 12.61
N GLY A 135 -12.14 29.63 11.79
CA GLY A 135 -12.91 30.50 10.92
C GLY A 135 -13.60 29.69 9.83
N LYS A 136 -14.89 29.97 9.58
CA LYS A 136 -15.65 29.38 8.48
C LYS A 136 -15.13 29.95 7.16
N ILE A 137 -14.57 29.08 6.32
CA ILE A 137 -14.05 29.45 5.01
C ILE A 137 -15.21 29.29 4.05
N LEU A 138 -15.87 30.42 3.80
CA LEU A 138 -16.93 30.51 2.82
C LEU A 138 -16.32 30.38 1.42
N THR A 139 -16.89 29.49 0.61
CA THR A 139 -16.57 29.42 -0.81
C THR A 139 -16.96 30.73 -1.49
N PRO A 140 -16.34 31.11 -2.63
CA PRO A 140 -16.66 32.35 -3.33
C PRO A 140 -18.15 32.49 -3.66
N MET A 141 -18.84 31.37 -3.94
CA MET A 141 -20.30 31.34 -4.17
C MET A 141 -21.11 31.66 -2.91
N GLU A 142 -20.70 31.15 -1.74
CA GLU A 142 -21.39 31.43 -0.47
C GLU A 142 -21.19 32.89 -0.03
N LYS A 143 -20.01 33.48 -0.28
CA LYS A 143 -19.77 34.92 -0.05
C LYS A 143 -20.67 35.80 -0.93
N LEU A 144 -20.87 35.41 -2.19
CA LEU A 144 -21.77 36.11 -3.11
C LEU A 144 -23.22 36.06 -2.64
N MET A 145 -23.70 34.90 -2.17
CA MET A 145 -25.05 34.79 -1.61
C MET A 145 -25.22 35.65 -0.35
N GLU A 146 -24.25 35.66 0.56
CA GLU A 146 -24.34 36.45 1.79
C GLU A 146 -24.36 37.96 1.53
N GLN A 147 -23.67 38.42 0.47
CA GLN A 147 -23.74 39.81 0.03
C GLN A 147 -25.09 40.16 -0.60
N MET A 148 -25.63 39.29 -1.47
CA MET A 148 -26.91 39.53 -2.15
C MET A 148 -28.12 39.46 -1.21
N PHE A 149 -28.09 38.57 -0.22
CA PHE A 149 -29.14 38.42 0.80
C PHE A 149 -28.87 39.20 2.08
N SER A 150 -27.94 40.14 2.07
CA SER A 150 -27.76 41.03 3.23
C SER A 150 -29.03 41.86 3.40
N THR A 151 -29.58 41.87 4.62
CA THR A 151 -30.80 42.60 5.01
C THR A 151 -30.80 44.06 4.54
N LYS A 152 -29.63 44.68 4.42
CA LYS A 152 -29.47 46.04 3.87
C LYS A 152 -29.93 46.13 2.40
N TYR A 153 -29.55 45.19 1.55
CA TYR A 153 -29.95 45.21 0.14
C TYR A 153 -31.41 44.84 -0.06
N LEU A 154 -31.94 43.92 0.75
CA LEU A 154 -33.37 43.59 0.75
C LEU A 154 -34.25 44.78 1.17
N VAL A 155 -33.85 45.52 2.21
CA VAL A 155 -34.57 46.72 2.66
C VAL A 155 -34.52 47.82 1.58
N VAL A 156 -33.35 48.05 0.97
CA VAL A 156 -33.21 49.04 -0.11
C VAL A 156 -34.05 48.66 -1.34
N ALA A 157 -34.02 47.39 -1.75
CA ALA A 157 -34.84 46.89 -2.85
C ALA A 157 -36.33 47.03 -2.55
N GLY A 158 -36.76 46.72 -1.32
CA GLY A 158 -38.14 46.89 -0.88
C GLY A 158 -38.62 48.35 -0.93
N ILE A 159 -37.81 49.29 -0.45
CA ILE A 159 -38.12 50.74 -0.53
C ILE A 159 -38.22 51.18 -1.99
N PHE A 160 -37.32 50.71 -2.86
CA PHE A 160 -37.33 51.08 -4.28
C PHE A 160 -38.60 50.58 -4.98
N VAL A 161 -39.01 49.35 -4.71
CA VAL A 161 -40.27 48.80 -5.24
C VAL A 161 -41.47 49.61 -4.74
N LEU A 162 -41.50 49.97 -3.46
CA LEU A 162 -42.58 50.81 -2.91
C LEU A 162 -42.63 52.20 -3.57
N LEU A 163 -41.48 52.83 -3.83
CA LEU A 163 -41.41 54.11 -4.53
C LEU A 163 -41.89 54.00 -5.98
N VAL A 164 -41.52 52.94 -6.69
CA VAL A 164 -42.00 52.69 -8.06
C VAL A 164 -43.51 52.47 -8.07
N VAL A 165 -44.04 51.66 -7.16
CA VAL A 165 -45.49 51.45 -7.02
C VAL A 165 -46.20 52.76 -6.71
N ALA A 166 -45.69 53.55 -5.77
CA ALA A 166 -46.26 54.86 -5.44
C ALA A 166 -46.24 55.81 -6.65
N ALA A 167 -45.13 55.86 -7.40
CA ALA A 167 -45.02 56.68 -8.61
C ALA A 167 -46.02 56.23 -9.69
N VAL A 168 -46.20 54.92 -9.89
CA VAL A 168 -47.17 54.38 -10.85
C VAL A 168 -48.60 54.69 -10.42
N VAL A 169 -48.93 54.51 -9.14
CA VAL A 169 -50.26 54.81 -8.59
C VAL A 169 -50.58 56.31 -8.70
N LEU A 170 -49.62 57.19 -8.40
CA LEU A 170 -49.77 58.64 -8.56
C LEU A 170 -49.89 59.06 -10.03
N SER A 171 -49.18 58.38 -10.94
CA SER A 171 -49.27 58.63 -12.38
C SER A 171 -50.63 58.20 -12.95
N LEU A 172 -51.21 57.12 -12.41
CA LEU A 172 -52.53 56.61 -12.81
C LEU A 172 -53.69 57.35 -12.13
N ASN A 173 -53.48 57.96 -10.97
CA ASN A 173 -54.51 58.65 -10.18
C ASN A 173 -54.03 60.05 -9.73
N PRO A 174 -53.90 61.01 -10.66
CA PRO A 174 -53.38 62.36 -10.35
C PRO A 174 -54.30 63.16 -9.41
N ASP A 175 -55.57 62.78 -9.27
CA ASP A 175 -56.53 63.46 -8.38
C ASP A 175 -56.22 63.27 -6.88
N LEU A 176 -55.40 62.28 -6.51
CA LEU A 176 -54.95 62.08 -5.12
C LEU A 176 -53.99 63.18 -4.62
N LEU A 177 -53.40 63.95 -5.52
CA LEU A 177 -52.47 65.06 -5.21
C LEU A 177 -53.18 66.43 -5.12
N LYS A 178 -54.45 66.52 -5.51
CA LYS A 178 -55.24 67.76 -5.40
C LYS A 178 -56.04 67.75 -4.09
N ARG A 179 -55.42 68.25 -3.03
CA ARG A 179 -56.13 68.77 -1.86
C ARG A 179 -55.58 70.12 -1.49
#